data_AF-A0A946RYS7-F1
#
_entry.id   AF-A0A946RYS7-F1
#
_cell.length_a   1.000
_cell.length_b   1.000
_cell.length_c   1.000
_cell.angle_alpha   90.00
_cell.angle_beta   90.00
_cell.angle_gamma   90.00
#
_symmetry.space_group_name_H-M   'P 1'
#
loop_
_entity.id
_entity.type
_entity.pdbx_description
1 polymer ?
#
loop_
_entity_poly.entity_id
_entity_poly.type
_entity_poly.pdbx_seq_one_letter_code
_entity_poly.pdbx_strand_id
1 'polypeptide(L)' 'MHFGPVEIGLIVVIVLILFGAKRIPELMKGFGTGIREFKSGLREDESVNSADTNNNNDIKS' A
#
# COMPACT_ATOMS: atom_id res chain seq x y z
N MET A 1 -14.45 18.31 23.33
CA MET A 1 -15.08 17.20 22.61
C MET A 1 -13.98 16.26 22.20
N HIS A 2 -13.93 15.05 22.77
CA HIS A 2 -12.87 14.09 22.47
C HIS A 2 -13.34 13.25 21.30
N PHE A 3 -12.77 13.48 20.11
CA PHE A 3 -12.83 12.53 19.00
C PHE A 3 -12.10 11.26 19.42
N GLY A 4 -12.81 10.45 20.18
CA GLY A 4 -12.28 9.23 20.78
C GLY A 4 -12.45 8.05 19.83
N PRO A 5 -11.75 6.94 20.11
CA PRO A 5 -11.91 5.69 19.37
C PRO A 5 -13.37 5.23 19.23
N VAL A 6 -14.23 5.60 20.18
CA VAL A 6 -15.67 5.31 20.19
C VAL A 6 -16.42 5.99 19.05
N GLU A 7 -16.11 7.24 18.72
CA GLU A 7 -16.82 8.02 17.71
C GLU A 7 -16.43 7.55 16.30
N ILE A 8 -15.14 7.26 16.10
CA ILE A 8 -14.62 6.61 14.89
C ILE A 8 -15.24 5.20 14.76
N GLY A 9 -15.33 4.45 15.85
CA GLY A 9 -15.96 3.13 15.87
C GLY A 9 -17.42 3.16 15.43
N LEU A 10 -18.20 4.14 15.90
CA LEU A 10 -19.61 4.30 15.52
C LEU A 10 -19.76 4.55 14.01
N ILE A 11 -18.93 5.40 13.43
CA ILE A 11 -18.93 5.68 11.98
C ILE A 11 -18.60 4.40 11.19
N VAL A 12 -17.57 3.66 11.61
CA VAL A 12 -17.18 2.40 10.98
C VAL A 12 -18.31 1.37 11.03
N VAL A 13 -19.04 1.29 12.14
CA VAL A 13 -20.21 0.41 12.28
C VAL A 13 -21.32 0.79 11.31
N ILE A 14 -21.64 2.07 11.16
CA ILE A 14 -22.66 2.53 10.19
C ILE A 14 -22.24 2.18 8.76
N VAL A 15 -20.98 2.44 8.41
CA VAL A 15 -20.43 2.08 7.09
C VAL A 15 -20.47 0.56 6.88
N LEU A 16 -20.14 -0.24 7.89
CA LEU A 16 -20.23 -1.70 7.83
C LEU A 16 -21.66 -2.22 7.63
N ILE A 17 -22.68 -1.53 8.14
CA ILE A 17 -24.09 -1.91 7.90
C ILE A 17 -24.50 -1.55 6.47
N LEU A 18 -24.13 -0.37 5.97
CA LEU A 18 -24.48 0.09 4.62
C LEU A 18 -23.78 -0.72 3.52
N PHE A 19 -22.48 -0.98 3.69
CA PHE A 19 -21.67 -1.68 2.70
C PHE A 19 -21.57 -3.18 2.98
N GLY A 20 -21.78 -3.63 4.22
CA GLY A 20 -21.60 -5.01 4.64
C GLY A 20 -20.15 -5.35 4.98
N ALA A 21 -19.95 -6.21 5.98
CA ALA A 21 -18.61 -6.60 6.48
C ALA A 21 -17.70 -7.28 5.44
N LYS A 22 -18.28 -7.85 4.36
CA LYS A 22 -17.53 -8.49 3.28
C LYS A 22 -17.03 -7.54 2.20
N ARG A 23 -17.66 -6.36 2.01
CA ARG A 23 -17.30 -5.45 0.91
C ARG A 23 -15.99 -4.71 1.17
N ILE A 24 -15.76 -4.25 2.41
CA ILE A 24 -14.51 -3.58 2.81
C ILE A 24 -13.26 -4.43 2.49
N PRO A 25 -13.15 -5.72 2.92
CA PRO A 25 -11.98 -6.54 2.63
C PRO A 25 -11.88 -6.97 1.16
N GLU A 26 -13.01 -7.12 0.47
CA GLU A 26 -13.06 -7.45 -0.96
C GLU A 26 -12.52 -6.28 -1.82
N LEU A 27 -12.91 -5.04 -1.49
CA LEU A 27 -12.39 -3.81 -2.10
C LEU A 27 -10.92 -3.56 -1.74
N MET A 28 -10.53 -3.77 -0.47
CA MET A 28 -9.13 -3.63 -0.04
C MET A 28 -8.20 -4.62 -0.74
N LYS A 29 -8.63 -5.87 -0.96
CA LYS A 29 -7.84 -6.85 -1.70
C LYS A 29 -7.57 -6.40 -3.13
N GLY A 30 -8.61 -5.96 -3.85
CA GLY A 30 -8.45 -5.46 -5.22
C GLY A 30 -7.58 -4.20 -5.30
N PHE A 31 -7.84 -3.24 -4.41
CA PHE A 31 -7.10 -1.97 -4.34
C PHE A 31 -5.63 -2.16 -3.93
N GLY A 32 -5.36 -3.05 -2.97
CA GLY A 32 -4.01 -3.35 -2.50
C GLY A 32 -3.14 -4.02 -3.56
N THR A 33 -3.71 -4.93 -4.35
CA THR A 33 -3.01 -5.54 -5.49
C THR A 33 -2.70 -4.48 -6.56
N GLY A 34 -3.64 -3.60 -6.90
CA GLY A 34 -3.43 -2.53 -7.87
C GLY A 34 -2.34 -1.53 -7.44
N ILE A 35 -2.32 -1.11 -6.17
CA ILE A 35 -1.22 -0.26 -5.65
C ILE A 35 0.12 -0.98 -5.70
N ARG A 36 0.14 -2.28 -5.37
CA ARG A 36 1.38 -3.09 -5.39
C ARG A 36 1.94 -3.21 -6.81
N GLU A 37 1.09 -3.52 -7.79
CA GLU A 37 1.48 -3.60 -9.20
C GLU A 37 1.92 -2.24 -9.75
N PHE A 38 1.20 -1.17 -9.41
CA PHE A 38 1.58 0.19 -9.78
C PHE A 38 2.95 0.57 -9.21
N LYS A 39 3.19 0.29 -7.92
CA LYS A 39 4.48 0.55 -7.28
C LYS A 39 5.60 -0.32 -7.85
N SER A 40 5.33 -1.58 -8.20
CA SER A 40 6.30 -2.46 -8.84
C SER A 40 6.69 -1.95 -10.22
N GLY A 41 5.73 -1.56 -11.06
CA GLY A 41 6.01 -1.00 -12.39
C GLY A 41 6.84 0.28 -12.32
N LEU A 42 6.51 1.20 -11.40
CA LEU A 42 7.31 2.40 -11.18
C LEU A 42 8.74 2.10 -10.73
N ARG A 43 8.94 1.08 -9.89
CA ARG A 43 10.28 0.68 -9.43
C ARG A 43 11.08 -0.02 -10.52
N GLU A 44 10.44 -0.73 -11.43
CA GLU A 44 11.09 -1.35 -12.57
C GLU A 44 11.65 -0.26 -13.50
N ASP A 45 10.84 0.76 -13.81
CA ASP A 45 11.28 1.94 -14.58
C ASP A 45 12.40 2.74 -13.88
N GLU A 46 12.34 2.90 -12.55
CA GLU A 46 13.41 3.55 -11.77
C GLU A 46 14.67 2.70 -11.67
N SER A 47 14.55 1.37 -11.64
CA SER A 47 15.69 0.44 -11.56
C SER A 47 16.46 0.31 -12.87
N VAL A 48 15.80 0.51 -14.02
CA VAL A 48 16.46 0.63 -15.33
C VAL A 48 17.31 1.92 -15.40
N ASN A 49 16.98 2.94 -14.59
CA ASN A 49 17.78 4.17 -14.47
C ASN A 49 18.82 4.14 -13.33
N SER A 50 18.73 3.18 -12.40
CA SER A 50 19.59 3.10 -11.20
C SER A 50 20.61 1.94 -11.22
N ALA A 51 20.64 1.13 -12.27
CA ALA A 51 21.59 0.03 -12.41
C ALA A 51 22.98 0.44 -12.96
N ASP A 52 23.19 1.73 -13.27
CA ASP A 52 24.51 2.29 -13.57
C ASP A 52 24.91 3.27 -12.46
N THR A 53 25.27 2.76 -11.28
CA THR A 53 26.22 3.40 -10.35
C THR A 53 26.58 2.43 -9.22
N ASN A 54 27.81 1.93 -9.33
CA ASN A 54 28.76 1.60 -8.26
C ASN A 54 28.63 0.23 -7.56
N ASN A 55 29.18 -0.79 -8.22
CA ASN A 55 30.00 -1.80 -7.54
C ASN A 55 31.48 -1.49 -7.85
N ASN A 56 32.21 -0.90 -6.91
CA ASN A 56 33.66 -0.81 -6.95
C ASN A 56 34.23 -1.00 -5.54
N ASN A 57 34.40 -2.26 -5.15
CA ASN A 57 35.21 -2.61 -4.00
C ASN A 57 35.63 -4.09 -3.97
N ASP A 58 36.00 -4.67 -5.12
CA ASP A 58 36.50 -6.06 -5.18
C ASP A 58 37.70 -6.25 -6.14
N ILE A 59 38.69 -5.35 -6.17
CA ILE A 59 39.99 -5.61 -6.85
C ILE A 59 41.14 -4.97 -6.05
N LYS A 60 41.61 -5.64 -4.99
CA LYS A 60 42.99 -5.48 -4.53
C LYS A 60 43.49 -6.77 -3.88
N SER A 61 44.20 -7.56 -4.68
CA SER A 61 45.15 -8.60 -4.28
C SER A 61 46.37 -8.47 -5.19
#